data_AF-A0A0D1INB4-F1
#
_entry.id   AF-A0A0D1INB4-F1
#
_cell.length_a   1.000
_cell.length_b   1.000
_cell.length_c   1.000
_cell.angle_alpha   90.00
_cell.angle_beta   90.00
_cell.angle_gamma   90.00
#
_symmetry.space_group_name_H-M   'P 1'
#
loop_
_entity.id
_entity.type
_entity.pdbx_description
1 polymer ?
#
loop_
_entity_poly.entity_id
_entity_poly.type
_entity_poly.pdbx_seq_one_letter_code
_entity_poly.pdbx_strand_id
1 'polypeptide(L)'
;MSISYFLTLAISVVAAGFLVRTFIIFHDCCHYSFFKNRKANRILGTLTGILTLHPFDHWAHDHSVHHATSSNLDKRGTGDF
;
A
#
# COMPACT_ATOMS: atom_id res chain seq x y z
N MET A 1 24.58 2.62 26.86
CA MET A 1 23.40 3.24 26.23
C MET A 1 22.16 2.64 26.86
N SER A 2 21.44 3.37 27.70
CA SER A 2 20.15 2.94 28.25
C SER A 2 19.04 3.40 27.31
N ILE A 3 18.35 2.46 26.66
CA ILE A 3 17.23 2.76 25.77
C ILE A 3 15.94 2.63 26.60
N SER A 4 15.10 3.66 26.60
CA SER A 4 13.79 3.61 27.26
C SER A 4 12.79 2.86 26.39
N TYR A 5 12.47 1.61 26.78
CA TYR A 5 11.53 0.76 26.04
C TYR A 5 10.15 1.40 25.85
N PHE A 6 9.63 2.11 26.86
CA PHE A 6 8.35 2.78 26.76
C PHE A 6 8.37 3.94 25.74
N LEU A 7 9.46 4.70 25.69
CA LEU A 7 9.61 5.76 24.69
C LEU A 7 9.75 5.18 23.29
N THR A 8 10.55 4.12 23.13
CA THR A 8 10.65 3.39 21.85
C THR A 8 9.29 2.88 21.41
N LEU A 9 8.52 2.25 22.30
CA LEU A 9 7.19 1.74 22.00
C LEU A 9 6.24 2.85 21.53
N ALA A 10 6.20 3.99 22.23
CA ALA A 10 5.36 5.12 21.85
C ALA A 10 5.69 5.64 20.45
N ILE A 11 6.99 5.81 20.15
CA ILE A 11 7.45 6.25 18.82
C ILE A 11 7.10 5.21 17.75
N SER A 12 7.30 3.91 18.05
CA SER A 12 6.95 2.83 17.12
C SER A 12 5.47 2.80 16.76
N VAL A 13 4.58 3.01 17.73
CA VAL A 13 3.12 3.05 17.47
C VAL A 13 2.77 4.21 16.55
N VAL A 14 3.32 5.40 16.78
CA VAL A 14 3.08 6.56 15.92
C VAL A 14 3.62 6.33 14.50
N ALA A 15 4.84 5.79 14.39
CA ALA A 15 5.45 5.47 13.11
C ALA A 15 4.67 4.41 12.34
N ALA A 16 4.18 3.37 13.02
CA ALA A 16 3.35 2.33 12.42
C ALA A 16 2.02 2.91 11.93
N GLY A 17 1.35 3.75 12.74
CA GLY A 17 0.13 4.43 12.33
C GLY A 17 0.32 5.31 11.10
N PHE A 18 1.42 6.06 11.05
CA PHE A 18 1.78 6.87 9.89
C PHE A 18 2.02 6.02 8.63
N LEU A 19 2.76 4.92 8.75
CA LEU A 19 3.05 4.01 7.64
C LEU A 19 1.76 3.38 7.10
N VAL A 20 0.92 2.83 8.00
CA VAL A 20 -0.36 2.22 7.62
C VAL A 20 -1.26 3.24 6.93
N ARG A 21 -1.34 4.46 7.45
CA ARG A 21 -2.16 5.51 6.82
C ARG A 21 -1.64 5.88 5.44
N THR A 22 -0.34 5.96 5.27
CA THR A 22 0.30 6.21 3.97
C THR A 22 -0.02 5.10 2.98
N PHE A 23 0.03 3.84 3.42
CA PHE A 23 -0.30 2.69 2.58
C PHE A 23 -1.78 2.64 2.17
N ILE A 24 -2.70 3.01 3.06
CA ILE A 24 -4.14 3.12 2.71
C ILE A 24 -4.35 4.15 1.60
N ILE A 25 -3.71 5.32 1.69
CA ILE A 25 -3.81 6.37 0.66
C ILE A 25 -3.21 5.89 -0.66
N PHE A 26 -2.06 5.22 -0.61
CA PHE A 26 -1.43 4.59 -1.78
C PHE A 26 -2.37 3.60 -2.47
N HIS A 27 -2.92 2.66 -1.69
CA HIS A 27 -3.87 1.65 -2.14
C HIS A 27 -5.08 2.29 -2.84
N ASP A 28 -5.71 3.29 -2.23
CA ASP A 28 -6.89 3.97 -2.81
C ASP A 28 -6.53 4.76 -4.08
N CYS A 29 -5.31 5.29 -4.17
CA CYS A 29 -4.80 5.90 -5.39
C CYS A 29 -4.62 4.86 -6.51
N CYS A 30 -4.17 3.63 -6.20
CA CYS A 30 -4.06 2.54 -7.18
C CYS A 30 -5.43 2.11 -7.72
N HIS A 31 -6.48 2.20 -6.91
CA HIS A 31 -7.87 2.02 -7.35
C HIS A 31 -8.47 3.22 -8.09
N TYR A 32 -7.74 4.35 -8.16
CA TYR A 32 -8.23 5.64 -8.65
C TYR A 32 -9.48 6.15 -7.91
N SER A 33 -9.68 5.75 -6.65
CA SER A 33 -10.84 6.10 -5.84
C SER A 33 -10.60 7.26 -4.87
N PHE A 34 -9.33 7.54 -4.53
CA PHE A 34 -8.98 8.59 -3.57
C PHE A 34 -9.33 9.99 -4.08
N PHE A 35 -8.97 10.31 -5.33
CA PHE A 35 -9.40 11.52 -6.03
C PHE A 35 -10.32 11.20 -7.21
N LYS A 36 -11.16 12.16 -7.60
CA LYS A 36 -11.91 12.09 -8.87
C LYS A 36 -11.00 12.17 -10.10
N ASN A 37 -9.84 12.83 -9.99
CA ASN A 37 -8.90 12.99 -11.10
C ASN A 37 -7.85 11.88 -11.11
N ARG A 38 -7.81 11.09 -12.18
CA ARG A 38 -6.84 9.99 -12.36
C ARG A 38 -5.38 10.43 -12.33
N LYS A 39 -5.05 11.61 -12.85
CA LYS A 39 -3.68 12.15 -12.83
C LYS A 39 -3.24 12.48 -11.40
N ALA A 40 -4.15 13.04 -10.59
CA ALA A 40 -3.87 13.34 -9.18
C ALA A 40 -3.61 12.06 -8.38
N ASN A 41 -4.43 11.03 -8.57
CA ASN A 41 -4.20 9.71 -7.97
C ASN A 41 -2.84 9.13 -8.38
N ARG A 42 -2.48 9.20 -9.67
CA ARG A 42 -1.19 8.68 -10.12
C ARG A 42 -0.01 9.42 -9.48
N ILE A 43 -0.06 10.75 -9.42
CA ILE A 43 1.02 11.53 -8.80
C ILE A 43 1.15 11.19 -7.31
N LEU A 44 0.05 11.27 -6.55
CA LEU A 44 0.08 11.00 -5.12
C LEU A 44 0.42 9.53 -4.83
N GLY A 45 -0.11 8.61 -5.62
CA GLY A 45 0.17 7.18 -5.57
C GLY A 45 1.64 6.88 -5.86
N THR A 46 2.28 7.52 -6.83
CA THR A 46 3.72 7.33 -7.06
C THR A 46 4.54 7.82 -5.86
N LEU A 47 4.21 8.99 -5.28
CA LEU A 47 4.94 9.53 -4.12
C LEU A 47 4.80 8.63 -2.89
N THR A 48 3.57 8.21 -2.57
CA THR A 48 3.28 7.31 -1.46
C THR A 48 3.80 5.89 -1.71
N GLY A 49 3.86 5.46 -2.97
CA GLY A 49 4.52 4.22 -3.40
C GLY A 49 6.02 4.22 -3.12
N ILE A 50 6.72 5.32 -3.37
CA ILE A 50 8.14 5.46 -3.00
C ILE A 50 8.33 5.33 -1.48
N LEU A 51 7.48 6.00 -0.69
CA LEU A 51 7.55 5.94 0.78
C LEU A 51 7.25 4.55 1.34
N THR A 52 6.39 3.80 0.66
CA THR A 52 6.02 2.43 1.05
C THR A 52 6.87 1.36 0.36
N LEU A 53 7.81 1.74 -0.51
CA LEU A 53 8.67 0.85 -1.30
C LEU A 53 7.92 -0.03 -2.31
N HIS A 54 6.80 0.45 -2.85
CA HIS A 54 5.99 -0.23 -3.86
C HIS A 54 5.87 0.63 -5.14
N PRO A 55 6.43 0.20 -6.29
CA PRO A 55 6.26 0.90 -7.55
C PRO A 55 4.77 0.95 -7.96
N PHE A 56 4.24 2.16 -8.14
CA PHE A 56 2.80 2.38 -8.32
C PHE A 56 2.18 1.54 -9.44
N ASP A 57 2.75 1.58 -10.66
CA ASP A 57 2.11 0.92 -11.82
C ASP A 57 2.15 -0.61 -11.71
N HIS A 58 3.24 -1.18 -11.21
CA HIS A 58 3.37 -2.63 -11.02
C HIS A 58 2.44 -3.11 -9.90
N TRP A 59 2.45 -2.42 -8.76
CA TRP A 59 1.62 -2.78 -7.63
C TRP A 59 0.14 -2.60 -7.95
N ALA A 60 -0.25 -1.52 -8.63
CA ALA A 60 -1.65 -1.33 -9.05
C ALA A 60 -2.13 -2.45 -9.98
N HIS A 61 -1.26 -2.93 -10.89
CA HIS A 61 -1.57 -4.08 -11.73
C HIS A 61 -1.77 -5.35 -10.89
N ASP A 62 -0.78 -5.75 -10.11
CA ASP A 62 -0.82 -6.97 -9.28
C ASP A 62 -2.01 -6.94 -8.32
N HIS A 63 -2.28 -5.78 -7.75
CA HIS A 63 -3.38 -5.58 -6.82
C HIS A 63 -4.75 -5.68 -7.51
N SER A 64 -4.88 -5.16 -8.72
CA SER A 64 -6.10 -5.35 -9.53
C SER A 64 -6.32 -6.82 -9.89
N VAL A 65 -5.24 -7.55 -10.22
CA VAL A 65 -5.28 -8.99 -10.47
C VAL A 65 -5.68 -9.73 -9.19
N HIS A 66 -5.06 -9.41 -8.06
CA HIS A 66 -5.39 -9.97 -6.74
C HIS A 66 -6.87 -9.80 -6.40
N HIS A 67 -7.46 -8.62 -6.63
CA HIS A 67 -8.90 -8.42 -6.41
C HIS A 67 -9.77 -9.20 -7.40
N ALA A 68 -9.32 -9.38 -8.65
CA ALA A 68 -10.04 -10.15 -9.65
C ALA A 68 -9.95 -11.67 -9.43
N THR A 69 -8.89 -12.17 -8.80
CA THR A 69 -8.64 -13.60 -8.57
C THR A 69 -8.94 -14.06 -7.15
N SER A 70 -9.03 -13.15 -6.18
CA SER A 70 -9.47 -13.47 -4.82
C SER A 70 -10.88 -14.05 -4.87
N SER A 71 -11.01 -15.35 -4.54
CA SER A 71 -12.23 -16.17 -4.62
C SER A 71 -12.48 -16.92 -5.95
N ASN A 72 -11.51 -16.96 -6.87
CA ASN A 72 -11.59 -17.80 -8.07
C ASN A 72 -10.97 -19.19 -7.82
N LEU A 73 -11.68 -20.03 -7.05
CA LEU A 73 -11.23 -21.38 -6.64
C LEU A 73 -10.97 -22.36 -7.80
N ASP A 74 -11.41 -22.02 -9.02
CA ASP A 74 -11.29 -22.86 -10.21
C ASP A 74 -10.10 -22.48 -11.11
N LYS A 75 -9.39 -21.38 -10.84
CA LYS A 75 -8.25 -20.93 -11.64
C LYS A 75 -7.01 -20.76 -10.77
N ARG A 76 -6.14 -21.77 -10.80
CA ARG A 76 -4.73 -21.61 -10.41
C ARG A 76 -4.11 -20.50 -11.25
N GLY A 77 -3.61 -19.47 -10.59
CA GLY A 77 -3.11 -18.23 -11.19
C GLY A 77 -1.77 -17.82 -10.58
N THR A 78 -1.16 -16.77 -11.15
CA THR A 78 0.21 -16.31 -10.85
C THR A 78 0.50 -16.20 -9.35
N GLY A 79 1.50 -16.95 -8.87
CA GLY A 79 1.88 -17.05 -7.46
C GLY A 79 2.04 -18.50 -6.96
N ASP A 80 1.59 -19.49 -7.74
CA ASP A 80 1.71 -20.92 -7.44
C ASP A 80 3.13 -21.48 -7.73
N PHE A 81 4.14 -20.97 -7.02
CA PHE A 81 5.43 -21.67 -6.87
C PHE A 81 5.52 -22.32 -5.49
#